data_AF-A0A7W4DSX8-F1
#
_entry.id   AF-A0A7W4DSX8-F1
#
_cell.length_a   1.000
_cell.length_b   1.000
_cell.length_c   1.000
_cell.angle_alpha   90.00
_cell.angle_beta   90.00
_cell.angle_gamma   90.00
#
_symmetry.space_group_name_H-M   'P 1'
#
loop_
_entity.id
_entity.type
_entity.pdbx_description
1 polymer ?
#
loop_
_entity_poly.entity_id
_entity_poly.type
_entity_poly.pdbx_seq_one_letter_code
_entity_poly.pdbx_strand_id
1 'polypeptide(L)'
;MKIYLIRHGESLANLGLVSADFSMDNQNSLSQKGENQIQAIIPAFQNCNIGQIFSSPMKRAVKSAEILQSGLVNKPKIMIGNRLKEIDYGIFTDDRDNPEMQNIAKKQIAGDQEIRFGGGENIREILERFLGFLVDTYKENQNDEIIILSHGRLLSIVSKKIEELC
;
A
#
# COMPACT_ATOMS: atom_id res chain seq x y z
N MET A 1 5.38 -6.99 18.21
CA MET A 1 4.91 -7.06 16.81
C MET A 1 5.94 -6.44 15.89
N LYS A 2 6.36 -7.17 14.85
CA LYS A 2 7.22 -6.65 13.76
C LYS A 2 6.37 -6.50 12.51
N ILE A 3 6.50 -5.39 11.80
CA ILE A 3 5.69 -5.08 10.61
C ILE A 3 6.60 -4.93 9.41
N TYR A 4 6.31 -5.66 8.34
CA TYR A 4 6.94 -5.48 7.03
C TYR A 4 5.98 -4.75 6.10
N LEU A 5 6.33 -3.53 5.71
CA LEU A 5 5.56 -2.73 4.75
C LEU A 5 6.12 -2.95 3.34
N ILE A 6 5.29 -3.48 2.45
CA ILE A 6 5.70 -3.85 1.09
C ILE A 6 4.77 -3.16 0.09
N ARG A 7 5.33 -2.41 -0.86
CA ARG A 7 4.57 -1.92 -2.01
C ARG A 7 4.30 -3.10 -2.96
N HIS A 8 3.11 -3.16 -3.54
CA HIS A 8 2.82 -4.09 -4.64
C HIS A 8 3.87 -4.00 -5.76
N GLY A 9 4.07 -5.09 -6.51
CA GLY A 9 4.95 -5.10 -7.67
C GLY A 9 4.48 -4.15 -8.78
N GLU A 10 5.34 -3.82 -9.73
CA GLU A 10 4.98 -2.99 -10.88
C GLU A 10 3.70 -3.50 -11.57
N SER A 11 2.77 -2.57 -11.83
CA SER A 11 1.46 -2.86 -12.43
C SER A 11 1.29 -2.20 -13.79
N LEU A 12 0.27 -2.62 -14.54
CA LEU A 12 -0.03 -2.03 -15.85
C LEU A 12 -0.32 -0.53 -15.77
N ALA A 13 -0.95 -0.05 -14.68
CA ALA A 13 -1.13 1.38 -14.47
C ALA A 13 0.19 2.12 -14.18
N ASN A 14 1.18 1.45 -13.56
CA ASN A 14 2.51 2.07 -13.40
C ASN A 14 3.24 2.21 -14.73
N LEU A 15 2.89 1.41 -15.72
CA LEU A 15 3.40 1.51 -17.09
C LEU A 15 2.58 2.49 -17.96
N GLY A 16 1.51 3.08 -17.42
CA GLY A 16 0.59 3.95 -18.17
C GLY A 16 -0.27 3.20 -19.19
N LEU A 17 -0.39 1.87 -19.07
CA LEU A 17 -1.14 1.04 -20.02
C LEU A 17 -2.63 0.94 -19.69
N VAL A 18 -3.01 1.18 -18.43
CA VAL A 18 -4.39 1.21 -17.94
C VAL A 18 -4.55 2.29 -16.89
N SER A 19 -5.79 2.69 -16.61
CA SER A 19 -6.12 3.66 -15.55
C SER A 19 -5.72 3.16 -14.16
N ALA A 20 -5.34 4.10 -13.29
CA ALA A 20 -5.09 3.86 -11.87
C ALA A 20 -6.37 3.99 -11.02
N ASP A 21 -7.51 4.36 -11.62
CA ASP A 21 -8.80 4.52 -10.96
C ASP A 21 -9.27 3.22 -10.29
N PHE A 22 -9.78 3.35 -9.06
CA PHE A 22 -10.23 2.20 -8.27
C PHE A 22 -11.40 1.46 -8.92
N SER A 23 -12.25 2.13 -9.69
CA SER A 23 -13.34 1.52 -10.46
C SER A 23 -12.84 0.68 -11.64
N MET A 24 -11.62 0.92 -12.11
CA MET A 24 -10.98 0.21 -13.23
C MET A 24 -9.93 -0.82 -12.78
N ASP A 25 -9.87 -1.11 -11.47
CA ASP A 25 -8.84 -1.98 -10.88
C ASP A 25 -8.86 -3.42 -11.44
N ASN A 26 -9.98 -3.87 -11.99
CA ASN A 26 -10.08 -5.18 -12.65
C ASN A 26 -9.11 -5.34 -13.83
N GLN A 27 -8.73 -4.24 -14.49
CA GLN A 27 -7.77 -4.20 -15.60
C GLN A 27 -6.32 -4.00 -15.13
N ASN A 28 -6.11 -3.60 -13.87
CA ASN A 28 -4.80 -3.21 -13.34
C ASN A 28 -4.05 -4.37 -12.68
N SER A 29 -3.65 -5.34 -13.51
CA SER A 29 -2.81 -6.48 -13.09
C SER A 29 -1.34 -6.08 -12.89
N LEU A 30 -0.55 -6.98 -12.29
CA LEU A 30 0.91 -6.87 -12.28
C LEU A 30 1.49 -7.02 -13.70
N SER A 31 2.62 -6.37 -13.97
CA SER A 31 3.48 -6.70 -15.10
C SER A 31 4.32 -7.94 -14.77
N GLN A 32 4.91 -8.59 -15.78
CA GLN A 32 5.85 -9.70 -15.53
C GLN A 32 7.02 -9.27 -14.63
N LYS A 33 7.51 -8.04 -14.82
CA LYS A 33 8.54 -7.45 -13.96
C LYS A 33 8.03 -7.28 -12.52
N GLY A 34 6.78 -6.86 -12.34
CA GLY A 34 6.14 -6.76 -11.03
C GLY A 34 6.02 -8.10 -10.30
N GLU A 35 5.68 -9.17 -11.01
CA GLU A 35 5.68 -10.52 -10.43
C GLU A 35 7.09 -10.93 -9.98
N ASN A 36 8.09 -10.72 -10.83
CA ASN A 36 9.48 -11.05 -10.53
C ASN A 36 10.02 -10.24 -9.34
N GLN A 37 9.60 -8.98 -9.17
CA GLN A 37 9.95 -8.15 -8.01
C GLN A 37 9.48 -8.78 -6.70
N ILE A 38 8.24 -9.29 -6.66
CA ILE A 38 7.71 -9.95 -5.47
C ILE A 38 8.42 -11.30 -5.24
N GLN A 39 8.70 -12.05 -6.30
CA GLN A 39 9.45 -13.30 -6.17
C GLN A 39 10.85 -13.08 -5.58
N ALA A 40 11.52 -12.00 -5.99
CA ALA A 40 12.88 -11.68 -5.57
C ALA A 40 13.00 -11.37 -4.06
N ILE A 41 11.92 -10.95 -3.39
CA ILE A 41 11.95 -10.64 -1.96
C ILE A 41 11.58 -11.82 -1.07
N ILE A 42 11.03 -12.92 -1.61
CA ILE A 42 10.65 -14.12 -0.84
C ILE A 42 11.80 -14.65 0.05
N PRO A 43 13.07 -14.76 -0.43
CA PRO A 43 14.16 -15.28 0.38
C PRO A 43 14.38 -14.52 1.69
N ALA A 44 14.08 -13.22 1.73
CA ALA A 44 14.23 -12.40 2.94
C ALA A 44 13.28 -12.83 4.08
N PHE A 45 12.20 -13.54 3.75
CA PHE A 45 11.16 -13.95 4.70
C PHE A 45 11.24 -15.42 5.12
N GLN A 46 12.18 -16.22 4.58
CA GLN A 46 12.22 -17.67 4.85
C GLN A 46 12.48 -18.02 6.33
N ASN A 47 13.20 -17.16 7.05
CA ASN A 47 13.48 -17.33 8.48
C ASN A 47 12.58 -16.48 9.37
N CYS A 48 11.56 -15.82 8.81
CA CYS A 48 10.62 -14.98 9.56
C CYS A 48 9.40 -15.80 10.00
N ASN A 49 8.94 -15.59 11.22
CA ASN A 49 7.70 -16.21 11.71
C ASN A 49 6.49 -15.34 11.34
N ILE A 50 6.14 -15.31 10.05
CA ILE A 50 5.05 -14.49 9.54
C ILE A 50 3.71 -15.11 9.95
N GLY A 51 3.01 -14.51 10.91
CA GLY A 51 1.70 -14.99 11.36
C GLY A 51 0.59 -14.67 10.36
N GLN A 52 0.66 -13.49 9.73
CA GLN A 52 -0.41 -13.00 8.85
C GLN A 52 0.10 -12.09 7.73
N ILE A 53 -0.56 -12.16 6.58
CA ILE A 53 -0.39 -11.19 5.48
C ILE A 53 -1.66 -10.36 5.39
N PHE A 54 -1.52 -9.04 5.38
CA PHE A 54 -2.59 -8.12 5.05
C PHE A 54 -2.36 -7.54 3.67
N SER A 55 -3.43 -7.37 2.90
CA SER A 55 -3.34 -6.77 1.57
C SER A 55 -4.44 -5.74 1.35
N SER A 56 -4.08 -4.67 0.64
CA SER A 56 -5.08 -3.83 -0.03
C SER A 56 -6.00 -4.68 -0.91
N PRO A 57 -7.28 -4.32 -1.04
CA PRO A 57 -8.22 -5.01 -1.94
C PRO A 57 -7.91 -4.83 -3.43
N MET A 58 -6.87 -4.07 -3.79
CA MET A 58 -6.55 -3.75 -5.18
C MET A 58 -5.85 -4.95 -5.82
N LYS A 59 -6.25 -5.32 -7.03
CA LYS A 59 -5.83 -6.55 -7.73
C LYS A 59 -4.32 -6.75 -7.73
N ARG A 60 -3.56 -5.70 -8.05
CA ARG A 60 -2.08 -5.69 -8.01
C ARG A 60 -1.49 -6.02 -6.63
N ALA A 61 -2.10 -5.53 -5.55
CA ALA A 61 -1.65 -5.79 -4.19
C ALA A 61 -2.06 -7.20 -3.71
N VAL A 62 -3.28 -7.64 -4.04
CA VAL A 62 -3.73 -9.01 -3.76
C VAL A 62 -2.82 -10.01 -4.48
N LYS A 63 -2.56 -9.81 -5.77
CA LYS A 63 -1.69 -10.69 -6.54
C LYS A 63 -0.26 -10.72 -6.00
N SER A 64 0.26 -9.58 -5.55
CA SER A 64 1.56 -9.52 -4.87
C SER A 64 1.55 -10.34 -3.57
N ALA A 65 0.50 -10.22 -2.75
CA ALA A 65 0.36 -11.00 -1.53
C ALA A 65 0.30 -12.52 -1.80
N GLU A 66 -0.42 -12.94 -2.84
CA GLU A 66 -0.51 -14.35 -3.26
C GLU A 66 0.84 -14.91 -3.69
N ILE A 67 1.58 -14.17 -4.54
CA ILE A 67 2.93 -14.59 -4.99
C ILE A 67 3.85 -14.72 -3.79
N LEU A 68 3.86 -13.74 -2.88
CA LEU A 68 4.68 -13.79 -1.67
C LEU A 68 4.30 -14.98 -0.80
N GLN A 69 3.01 -15.15 -0.48
CA GLN A 69 2.49 -16.27 0.32
C GLN A 69 2.89 -17.63 -0.25
N SER A 70 2.86 -17.78 -1.59
CA SER A 70 3.21 -19.04 -2.26
C SER A 70 4.65 -19.50 -2.00
N GLY A 71 5.55 -18.56 -1.72
CA GLY A 71 6.96 -18.83 -1.40
C GLY A 71 7.27 -18.98 0.08
N LEU A 72 6.30 -18.73 0.97
CA LEU A 72 6.47 -18.88 2.41
C LEU A 72 6.10 -20.30 2.86
N VAL A 73 6.95 -20.89 3.70
CA VAL A 73 6.80 -22.27 4.19
C VAL A 73 5.48 -22.48 4.93
N ASN A 74 5.11 -21.52 5.78
CA ASN A 74 3.93 -21.60 6.65
C ASN A 74 2.63 -21.08 6.00
N LYS A 75 2.70 -20.56 4.76
CA LYS A 75 1.55 -20.07 3.97
C LYS A 75 0.52 -19.27 4.81
N PRO A 76 0.94 -18.16 5.44
CA PRO A 76 0.09 -17.39 6.34
C PRO A 76 -1.17 -16.88 5.63
N LYS A 77 -2.28 -16.76 6.36
CA LYS A 77 -3.55 -16.31 5.78
C LYS A 77 -3.42 -14.89 5.24
N ILE A 78 -3.99 -14.65 4.06
CA ILE A 78 -4.14 -13.31 3.48
C ILE A 78 -5.47 -12.71 3.97
N MET A 79 -5.38 -11.53 4.59
CA MET A 79 -6.52 -10.75 5.06
C MET A 79 -6.64 -9.46 4.26
N ILE A 80 -7.80 -9.22 3.67
CA ILE A 80 -8.03 -8.05 2.82
C ILE A 80 -8.53 -6.88 3.66
N GLY A 81 -7.90 -5.72 3.52
CA GLY A 81 -8.22 -4.51 4.29
C GLY A 81 -8.42 -3.27 3.42
N ASN A 82 -9.63 -2.72 3.41
CA ASN A 82 -9.95 -1.48 2.67
C ASN A 82 -9.10 -0.27 3.11
N ARG A 83 -8.69 -0.23 4.39
CA ARG A 83 -7.84 0.83 4.95
C ARG A 83 -6.42 0.86 4.38
N LEU A 84 -6.04 -0.16 3.59
CA LEU A 84 -4.72 -0.31 2.95
C LEU A 84 -4.70 0.11 1.49
N LYS A 85 -5.81 0.63 0.94
CA LYS A 85 -5.87 1.16 -0.43
C LYS A 85 -4.86 2.29 -0.65
N GLU A 86 -4.47 2.48 -1.91
CA GLU A 86 -3.73 3.66 -2.32
C GLU A 86 -4.53 4.91 -1.97
N ILE A 87 -3.86 6.06 -1.90
CA ILE A 87 -4.55 7.30 -1.63
C ILE A 87 -5.49 7.68 -2.79
N ASP A 88 -6.64 8.27 -2.46
CA ASP A 88 -7.56 8.79 -3.46
C ASP A 88 -7.05 10.15 -3.97
N TYR A 89 -6.78 10.23 -5.26
CA TYR A 89 -6.31 11.46 -5.90
C TYR A 89 -7.43 12.27 -6.54
N GLY A 90 -8.68 11.84 -6.35
CA GLY A 90 -9.85 12.46 -6.92
C GLY A 90 -9.68 12.65 -8.42
N ILE A 91 -9.81 13.91 -8.86
CA ILE A 91 -9.73 14.30 -10.27
C ILE A 91 -8.35 14.08 -10.90
N PHE A 92 -7.29 13.86 -10.10
CA PHE A 92 -5.91 13.73 -10.58
C PHE A 92 -5.44 12.27 -10.70
N THR A 93 -6.35 11.30 -10.61
CA THR A 93 -5.99 9.88 -10.56
C THR A 93 -5.17 9.42 -11.77
N ASP A 94 -5.56 9.82 -12.98
CA ASP A 94 -4.86 9.51 -14.22
C ASP A 94 -4.02 10.67 -14.79
N ASP A 95 -3.95 11.81 -14.07
CA ASP A 95 -3.13 12.98 -14.43
C ASP A 95 -2.14 13.29 -13.31
N ARG A 96 -1.18 12.39 -13.15
CA ARG A 96 -0.21 12.38 -12.04
C ARG A 96 0.80 13.51 -12.12
N ASP A 97 1.07 13.99 -13.34
CA ASP A 97 2.04 15.06 -13.61
C ASP A 97 1.41 16.45 -13.58
N ASN A 98 0.11 16.53 -13.25
CA ASN A 98 -0.60 17.79 -13.13
C ASN A 98 0.08 18.75 -12.13
N PRO A 99 0.44 19.98 -12.53
CA PRO A 99 1.12 20.93 -11.64
C PRO A 99 0.35 21.28 -10.37
N GLU A 100 -0.99 21.31 -10.42
CA GLU A 100 -1.84 21.57 -9.26
C GLU A 100 -1.76 20.43 -8.25
N MET A 101 -1.88 19.19 -8.73
CA MET A 101 -1.70 17.99 -7.92
C MET A 101 -0.32 18.00 -7.23
N GLN A 102 0.73 18.30 -7.99
CA GLN A 102 2.10 18.36 -7.45
C GLN A 102 2.24 19.46 -6.38
N ASN A 103 1.57 20.59 -6.54
CA ASN A 103 1.52 21.64 -5.53
C ASN A 103 0.75 21.20 -4.27
N ILE A 104 -0.39 20.52 -4.43
CA ILE A 104 -1.15 19.93 -3.31
C ILE A 104 -0.27 18.94 -2.54
N ALA A 105 0.41 18.03 -3.24
CA ALA A 105 1.31 17.05 -2.63
C ALA A 105 2.45 17.72 -1.84
N LYS A 106 3.03 18.82 -2.36
CA LYS A 106 4.05 19.61 -1.66
C LYS A 106 3.50 20.24 -0.37
N LYS A 107 2.30 20.84 -0.42
CA LYS A 107 1.65 21.42 0.76
C LYS A 107 1.33 20.36 1.82
N GLN A 108 0.84 19.21 1.40
CA GLN A 108 0.64 18.04 2.28
C GLN A 108 1.95 17.62 2.97
N ILE A 109 3.06 17.54 2.22
CA ILE A 109 4.38 17.19 2.77
C ILE A 109 4.89 18.26 3.76
N ALA A 110 4.55 19.53 3.52
CA ALA A 110 4.87 20.66 4.39
C ALA A 110 3.99 20.76 5.65
N GLY A 111 3.02 19.86 5.82
CA GLY A 111 2.21 19.75 7.03
C GLY A 111 0.78 20.29 6.91
N ASP A 112 0.34 20.71 5.71
CA ASP A 112 -1.07 21.01 5.48
C ASP A 112 -1.86 19.69 5.43
N GLN A 113 -2.46 19.33 6.56
CA GLN A 113 -3.16 18.05 6.70
C GLN A 113 -4.58 18.06 6.13
N GLU A 114 -5.10 19.24 5.80
CA GLU A 114 -6.50 19.45 5.40
C GLU A 114 -6.65 19.56 3.88
N ILE A 115 -5.60 20.00 3.17
CA ILE A 115 -5.63 20.14 1.71
C ILE A 115 -5.83 18.78 1.01
N ARG A 116 -6.74 18.77 0.04
CA ARG A 116 -7.23 17.57 -0.67
C ARG A 116 -6.82 17.55 -2.14
N PHE A 117 -6.72 16.35 -2.70
CA PHE A 117 -6.62 16.14 -4.15
C PHE A 117 -7.98 16.32 -4.83
N GLY A 118 -8.48 17.56 -4.90
CA GLY A 118 -9.86 17.83 -5.33
C GLY A 118 -10.86 17.13 -4.41
N GLY A 119 -11.64 16.19 -4.94
CA GLY A 119 -12.55 15.33 -4.15
C GLY A 119 -11.87 14.17 -3.41
N GLY A 120 -10.58 13.91 -3.67
CA GLY A 120 -9.79 12.85 -3.06
C GLY A 120 -9.30 13.15 -1.64
N GLU A 121 -8.43 12.31 -1.11
CA GLU A 121 -8.04 12.32 0.31
C GLU A 121 -7.11 13.48 0.70
N ASN A 122 -7.17 13.87 1.97
CA ASN A 122 -6.13 14.65 2.64
C ASN A 122 -5.24 13.77 3.54
N ILE A 123 -4.15 14.33 4.07
CA ILE A 123 -3.18 13.57 4.90
C ILE A 123 -3.81 13.07 6.20
N ARG A 124 -4.68 13.86 6.83
CA ARG A 124 -5.35 13.45 8.07
C ARG A 124 -6.14 12.15 7.85
N GLU A 125 -6.97 12.09 6.82
CA GLU A 125 -7.80 10.92 6.49
C GLU A 125 -6.94 9.69 6.18
N ILE A 126 -5.86 9.87 5.41
CA ILE A 126 -4.90 8.82 5.06
C ILE A 126 -4.25 8.23 6.31
N LEU A 127 -3.79 9.09 7.23
CA LEU A 127 -3.15 8.67 8.47
C LEU A 127 -4.15 8.02 9.43
N GLU A 128 -5.33 8.61 9.61
CA GLU A 128 -6.38 8.08 10.49
C GLU A 128 -6.77 6.65 10.09
N ARG A 129 -7.00 6.38 8.81
CA ARG A 129 -7.37 5.03 8.36
C ARG A 129 -6.23 4.02 8.55
N PHE A 130 -4.99 4.40 8.25
CA PHE A 130 -3.87 3.47 8.32
C PHE A 130 -3.45 3.20 9.76
N LEU A 131 -3.32 4.25 10.58
CA LEU A 131 -2.98 4.10 11.99
C LEU A 131 -4.09 3.39 12.76
N GLY A 132 -5.37 3.66 12.46
CA GLY A 132 -6.48 2.89 12.99
C GLY A 132 -6.39 1.40 12.63
N PHE A 133 -6.01 1.08 11.39
CA PHE A 133 -5.73 -0.30 10.99
C PHE A 133 -4.59 -0.94 11.79
N LEU A 134 -3.48 -0.21 12.00
CA LEU A 134 -2.36 -0.71 12.79
C LEU A 134 -2.73 -0.96 14.26
N VAL A 135 -3.50 -0.05 14.86
CA VAL A 135 -3.96 -0.19 16.26
C VAL A 135 -4.84 -1.43 16.41
N ASP A 136 -5.79 -1.65 15.50
CA ASP A 136 -6.65 -2.84 15.56
C ASP A 136 -5.83 -4.12 15.35
N THR A 137 -4.94 -4.12 14.37
CA THR A 137 -4.08 -5.26 14.07
C THR A 137 -3.17 -5.61 15.24
N TYR A 138 -2.61 -4.60 15.91
CA TYR A 138 -1.75 -4.80 17.07
C TYR A 138 -2.47 -5.49 18.22
N LYS A 139 -3.74 -5.17 18.47
CA LYS A 139 -4.52 -5.81 19.55
C LYS A 139 -4.68 -7.32 19.35
N GLU A 140 -4.72 -7.76 18.10
CA GLU A 140 -4.95 -9.17 17.73
C GLU A 140 -3.66 -9.96 17.49
N ASN A 141 -2.54 -9.29 17.19
CA ASN A 141 -1.31 -9.92 16.65
C ASN A 141 -0.03 -9.51 17.42
N GLN A 142 -0.11 -9.30 18.74
CA GLN A 142 0.97 -8.68 19.53
C GLN A 142 2.34 -9.36 19.39
N ASN A 143 2.34 -10.70 19.24
CA ASN A 143 3.56 -11.52 19.20
C ASN A 143 3.97 -11.96 17.79
N ASP A 144 3.15 -11.66 16.77
CA ASP A 144 3.42 -12.12 15.41
C ASP A 144 4.23 -11.09 14.62
N GLU A 145 4.96 -11.59 13.63
CA GLU A 145 5.44 -10.77 12.53
C GLU A 145 4.36 -10.73 11.45
N ILE A 146 4.04 -9.54 10.94
CA ILE A 146 3.02 -9.36 9.92
C ILE A 146 3.60 -8.69 8.68
N ILE A 147 3.04 -9.04 7.53
CA ILE A 147 3.35 -8.38 6.26
C ILE A 147 2.13 -7.57 5.82
N ILE A 148 2.35 -6.35 5.33
CA ILE A 148 1.31 -5.49 4.77
C ILE A 148 1.68 -5.15 3.32
N LEU A 149 0.85 -5.60 2.38
CA LEU A 149 0.94 -5.25 0.95
C LEU A 149 0.04 -4.06 0.65
N SER A 150 0.65 -2.95 0.26
CA SER A 150 -0.04 -1.69 -0.03
C SER A 150 0.61 -0.94 -1.20
N HIS A 151 0.54 0.39 -1.21
CA HIS A 151 0.81 1.21 -2.37
C HIS A 151 1.82 2.32 -2.08
N GLY A 152 2.39 2.88 -3.14
CA GLY A 152 3.58 3.73 -3.03
C GLY A 152 3.32 4.99 -2.20
N ARG A 153 2.23 5.72 -2.47
CA ARG A 153 2.01 7.00 -1.80
C ARG A 153 1.52 6.83 -0.37
N LEU A 154 0.61 5.89 -0.12
CA LEU A 154 0.21 5.54 1.24
C LEU A 154 1.42 5.21 2.12
N LEU A 155 2.27 4.28 1.66
CA LEU A 155 3.45 3.86 2.43
C LEU A 155 4.45 5.01 2.62
N SER A 156 4.66 5.86 1.61
CA SER A 156 5.54 7.03 1.75
C SER A 156 5.06 8.00 2.84
N ILE A 157 3.76 8.28 2.92
CA ILE A 157 3.19 9.17 3.93
C ILE A 157 3.32 8.56 5.33
N VAL A 158 2.96 7.28 5.45
CA VAL A 158 3.00 6.55 6.72
C VAL A 158 4.42 6.39 7.24
N SER A 159 5.38 6.00 6.40
CA SER A 159 6.77 5.83 6.82
C SER A 159 7.34 7.11 7.40
N LYS A 160 7.13 8.25 6.72
CA LYS A 160 7.52 9.56 7.25
C LYS A 160 6.87 9.84 8.60
N LYS A 161 5.57 9.53 8.75
CA LYS A 161 4.87 9.75 10.02
C LYS A 161 5.40 8.88 11.15
N ILE A 162 5.77 7.64 10.87
CA ILE A 162 6.37 6.74 11.86
C ILE A 162 7.77 7.22 12.25
N GLU A 163 8.58 7.66 11.28
CA GLU A 163 9.91 8.23 11.55
C GLU A 163 9.86 9.48 12.46
N GLU A 164 8.80 10.29 12.36
CA GLU A 164 8.60 11.44 13.27
C GLU A 164 8.25 11.05 14.72
N LEU A 165 7.82 9.81 14.96
CA LEU A 165 7.38 9.32 16.27
C LEU A 165 8.43 8.47 16.99
N CYS A 166 9.48 8.04 16.30
CA CYS A 166 10.57 7.21 16.81
C CYS A 166 11.82 8.04 17.08
#